data_AF-A0A074ZWW3-F1
#
_entry.id   AF-A0A074ZWW3-F1
#
_cell.length_a   1.000
_cell.length_b   1.000
_cell.length_c   1.000
_cell.angle_alpha   90.00
_cell.angle_beta   90.00
_cell.angle_gamma   90.00
#
_symmetry.space_group_name_H-M   'P 1'
#
loop_
_entity.id
_entity.type
_entity.pdbx_description
1 polymer ?
#
loop_
_entity_poly.entity_id
_entity_poly.type
_entity_poly.pdbx_seq_one_letter_code
_entity_poly.pdbx_strand_id
1 'polypeptide(L)'
;MQRQYRTLLDDARRFSLSIAKTVQIQREFAGHLAHVGQQQPELTGEFACNAELQKAATTNGEKLLCVFEAFCGGLNTLVNQTFEDTMLTIRNMNVARVEFDAYRKEAESIRVTSKKSNQSDAVIQRRLDEAVTRFQISEENFLDMKAAVDVKIRLLHENRVRVMQHNLSLLNNAMSAYFSGDVDKLDLTLRQFNVKIMSPHTVTSRWSKKQPNRSDSLDHPSQPISAPKSPAKNADLSGISNGSRSTLH
;
A
#
# COMPACT_ATOMS: atom_id res chain seq x y z
N MET A 1 -16.41 -3.60 -12.88
CA MET A 1 -15.41 -4.57 -12.40
C MET A 1 -14.36 -3.94 -11.49
N GLN A 2 -13.49 -3.04 -11.96
CA GLN A 2 -12.46 -2.40 -11.11
C GLN A 2 -13.05 -1.79 -9.81
N ARG A 3 -14.20 -1.12 -9.90
CA ARG A 3 -14.92 -0.58 -8.73
C ARG A 3 -15.28 -1.64 -7.69
N GLN A 4 -15.69 -2.83 -8.10
CA GLN A 4 -16.05 -3.93 -7.19
C GLN A 4 -14.79 -4.45 -6.45
N TYR A 5 -13.68 -4.61 -7.15
CA TYR A 5 -12.40 -4.99 -6.51
C TYR A 5 -11.88 -3.89 -5.57
N ARG A 6 -12.12 -2.62 -5.88
CA ARG A 6 -11.81 -1.52 -4.97
C ARG A 6 -12.66 -1.58 -3.71
N THR A 7 -13.97 -1.77 -3.83
CA THR A 7 -14.84 -1.98 -2.66
C THR A 7 -14.37 -3.15 -1.81
N LEU A 8 -14.04 -4.29 -2.42
CA LEU A 8 -13.48 -5.45 -1.71
C LEU A 8 -12.17 -5.13 -0.98
N LEU A 9 -11.26 -4.38 -1.62
CA LEU A 9 -10.01 -3.92 -0.99
C LEU A 9 -10.30 -3.03 0.24
N ASP A 10 -11.27 -2.13 0.12
CA ASP A 10 -11.67 -1.22 1.21
C ASP A 10 -12.35 -1.98 2.36
N ASP A 11 -13.15 -3.00 2.05
CA ASP A 11 -13.73 -3.92 3.05
C ASP A 11 -12.64 -4.73 3.75
N ALA A 12 -11.69 -5.32 3.01
CA ALA A 12 -10.60 -6.10 3.57
C ALA A 12 -9.69 -5.27 4.48
N ARG A 13 -9.41 -4.02 4.11
CA ARG A 13 -8.65 -3.06 4.96
C ARG A 13 -9.41 -2.72 6.24
N ARG A 14 -10.71 -2.47 6.16
CA ARG A 14 -11.55 -2.21 7.34
C ARG A 14 -11.60 -3.43 8.25
N PHE A 15 -11.69 -4.62 7.67
CA PHE A 15 -11.70 -5.86 8.45
C PHE A 15 -10.34 -6.09 9.14
N SER A 16 -9.23 -5.91 8.43
CA SER A 16 -7.88 -5.95 9.01
C SER A 16 -7.71 -4.95 10.16
N LEU A 17 -8.20 -3.72 10.01
CA LEU A 17 -8.19 -2.73 11.09
C LEU A 17 -9.01 -3.18 12.31
N SER A 18 -10.15 -3.84 12.09
CA SER A 18 -10.95 -4.42 13.17
C SER A 18 -10.19 -5.51 13.91
N ILE A 19 -9.54 -6.43 13.18
CA ILE A 19 -8.71 -7.49 13.78
C ILE A 19 -7.56 -6.88 14.59
N ALA A 20 -6.89 -5.84 14.08
CA ALA A 20 -5.80 -5.18 14.79
C ALA A 20 -6.26 -4.58 16.13
N LYS A 21 -7.45 -3.97 16.16
CA LYS A 21 -8.06 -3.49 17.40
C LYS A 21 -8.39 -4.63 18.36
N THR A 22 -8.95 -5.73 17.85
CA THR A 22 -9.25 -6.92 18.65
C THR A 22 -7.98 -7.50 19.29
N VAL A 23 -6.91 -7.67 18.51
CA VAL A 23 -5.61 -8.17 18.99
C VAL A 23 -5.04 -7.27 20.10
N GLN A 24 -5.15 -5.95 19.96
CA GLN A 24 -4.71 -5.02 21.00
C GLN A 24 -5.50 -5.21 22.30
N ILE A 25 -6.83 -5.32 22.21
CA ILE A 25 -7.70 -5.55 23.37
C ILE A 25 -7.40 -6.90 24.02
N GLN A 26 -7.16 -7.96 23.23
CA GLN A 26 -6.79 -9.29 23.75
C GLN A 26 -5.49 -9.24 24.56
N ARG A 27 -4.51 -8.46 24.12
CA ARG A 27 -3.24 -8.29 24.83
C ARG A 27 -3.43 -7.60 26.18
N GLU A 28 -4.21 -6.52 26.23
CA GLU A 28 -4.53 -5.81 27.47
C GLU A 28 -5.34 -6.70 28.43
N PHE A 29 -6.33 -7.42 27.90
CA PHE A 29 -7.16 -8.34 28.67
C PHE A 29 -6.34 -9.49 29.26
N ALA A 30 -5.41 -10.08 28.48
CA ALA A 30 -4.48 -11.09 28.98
C ALA A 30 -3.62 -10.57 30.14
N GLY A 31 -3.15 -9.32 30.04
CA GLY A 31 -2.40 -8.65 31.10
C GLY A 31 -3.22 -8.47 32.37
N HIS A 32 -4.48 -8.04 32.26
CA HIS A 32 -5.38 -7.91 33.39
C HIS A 32 -5.69 -9.25 34.06
N LEU A 33 -5.96 -10.30 33.28
CA LEU A 33 -6.19 -11.66 33.80
C LEU A 33 -4.99 -12.15 34.61
N ALA A 34 -3.77 -11.98 34.07
CA ALA A 34 -2.56 -12.37 34.78
C ALA A 34 -2.35 -11.56 36.07
N HIS A 35 -2.65 -10.26 36.06
CA HIS A 35 -2.51 -9.41 37.24
C HIS A 35 -3.49 -9.78 38.35
N VAL A 36 -4.77 -9.96 38.02
CA VAL A 36 -5.80 -10.37 39.00
C VAL A 36 -5.50 -11.77 39.53
N GLY A 37 -5.04 -12.69 38.68
CA GLY A 37 -4.65 -14.04 39.09
C GLY A 37 -3.51 -14.09 40.12
N GLN A 38 -2.61 -13.10 40.12
CA GLN A 38 -1.56 -12.96 41.14
C GLN A 38 -2.10 -12.46 42.48
N GLN A 39 -3.23 -11.74 42.48
CA GLN A 39 -3.86 -11.19 43.69
C GLN A 39 -4.87 -12.16 44.32
N GLN A 40 -5.29 -13.20 43.59
CA GLN A 40 -6.30 -14.18 44.03
C GLN A 40 -5.71 -15.60 43.96
N PRO A 41 -4.93 -16.04 44.99
CA PRO A 41 -4.29 -17.35 45.04
C PRO A 41 -5.25 -18.53 44.85
N GLU A 42 -6.51 -18.37 45.28
CA GLU A 42 -7.55 -19.39 45.18
C GLU A 42 -8.05 -19.61 43.74
N LEU A 43 -7.81 -18.66 42.83
CA LEU A 43 -8.26 -18.67 41.44
C LEU A 43 -7.11 -18.53 40.43
N THR A 44 -5.86 -18.61 40.89
CA THR A 44 -4.68 -18.36 40.04
C THR A 44 -4.64 -19.29 38.84
N GLY A 45 -5.07 -20.55 38.98
CA GLY A 45 -5.09 -21.52 37.89
C GLY A 45 -6.03 -21.12 36.75
N GLU A 46 -7.26 -20.72 37.08
CA GLU A 46 -8.29 -20.28 36.14
C GLU A 46 -7.90 -18.99 35.44
N PHE A 47 -7.37 -18.02 36.19
CA PHE A 47 -6.86 -16.77 35.61
C PHE A 47 -5.67 -17.01 34.69
N ALA A 48 -4.71 -17.85 35.09
CA ALA A 48 -3.56 -18.18 34.27
C ALA A 48 -3.97 -18.89 32.97
N CYS A 49 -4.88 -19.86 33.04
CA CYS A 49 -5.40 -20.57 31.87
C CYS A 49 -6.04 -19.59 30.86
N ASN A 50 -6.90 -18.68 31.33
CA ASN A 50 -7.51 -17.67 30.46
C ASN A 50 -6.50 -16.66 29.90
N ALA A 51 -5.52 -16.25 30.70
CA ALA A 51 -4.47 -15.33 30.25
C ALA A 51 -3.63 -15.95 29.12
N GLU A 52 -3.24 -17.23 29.26
CA GLU A 52 -2.50 -17.94 28.22
C GLU A 52 -3.32 -18.14 26.94
N LEU A 53 -4.63 -18.42 27.06
CA LEU A 53 -5.52 -18.50 25.89
C LEU A 53 -5.56 -17.17 25.13
N GLN A 54 -5.66 -16.03 25.83
CA GLN A 54 -5.69 -14.71 25.19
C GLN A 54 -4.33 -14.33 24.57
N LYS A 55 -3.20 -14.73 25.19
CA LYS A 55 -1.87 -14.57 24.58
C LYS A 55 -1.76 -15.36 23.28
N ALA A 56 -2.17 -16.63 23.28
CA ALA A 56 -2.17 -17.47 22.09
C ALA A 56 -3.06 -16.88 20.98
N ALA A 57 -4.25 -16.39 21.34
CA ALA A 57 -5.15 -15.72 20.41
C ALA A 57 -4.53 -14.44 19.82
N THR A 58 -3.82 -13.65 20.63
CA THR A 58 -3.08 -12.46 20.20
C THR A 58 -2.03 -12.82 19.14
N THR A 59 -1.19 -13.82 19.41
CA THR A 59 -0.16 -14.29 18.47
C THR A 59 -0.75 -14.79 17.15
N ASN A 60 -1.84 -15.56 17.21
CA ASN A 60 -2.52 -16.04 16.01
C ASN A 60 -3.17 -14.89 15.23
N GLY A 61 -3.70 -13.89 15.92
CA GLY A 61 -4.28 -12.69 15.32
C GLY A 61 -3.23 -11.83 14.60
N GLU A 62 -2.02 -11.70 15.16
CA GLU A 62 -0.89 -11.04 14.50
C GLU A 62 -0.50 -11.72 13.19
N LYS A 63 -0.43 -13.05 13.18
CA LYS A 63 -0.17 -13.83 11.94
C LYS A 63 -1.27 -13.62 10.90
N LEU A 64 -2.53 -13.61 11.32
CA LEU A 64 -3.66 -13.33 10.44
C LEU A 64 -3.60 -11.92 9.86
N LEU A 65 -3.16 -10.92 10.64
CA LEU A 65 -2.96 -9.55 10.14
C LEU A 65 -1.94 -9.48 9.02
N CYS A 66 -0.82 -10.21 9.12
CA CYS A 66 0.16 -10.28 8.05
C CYS A 66 -0.43 -10.90 6.76
N VAL A 67 -1.32 -11.88 6.88
CA VAL A 67 -2.06 -12.44 5.74
C VAL A 67 -2.97 -11.38 5.10
N PHE A 68 -3.71 -10.62 5.90
CA PHE A 68 -4.57 -9.54 5.40
C PHE A 68 -3.76 -8.44 4.70
N GLU A 69 -2.58 -8.10 5.22
CA GLU A 69 -1.67 -7.14 4.59
C GLU A 69 -1.23 -7.62 3.21
N ALA A 70 -0.79 -8.87 3.10
CA ALA A 70 -0.39 -9.48 1.84
C ALA A 70 -1.55 -9.54 0.83
N PHE A 71 -2.74 -9.97 1.28
CA PHE A 71 -3.97 -9.98 0.47
C PHE A 71 -4.34 -8.58 -0.05
N CYS A 72 -4.31 -7.57 0.84
CA CYS A 72 -4.57 -6.18 0.47
C CYS A 72 -3.52 -5.65 -0.52
N GLY A 73 -2.24 -6.02 -0.36
CA GLY A 73 -1.17 -5.68 -1.30
C GLY A 73 -1.41 -6.24 -2.70
N GLY A 74 -1.83 -7.51 -2.78
CA GLY A 74 -2.20 -8.18 -4.04
C GLY A 74 -3.38 -7.49 -4.73
N LEU A 75 -4.45 -7.22 -3.99
CA LEU A 75 -5.61 -6.48 -4.50
C LEU A 75 -5.26 -5.06 -4.93
N ASN A 76 -4.44 -4.35 -4.15
CA ASN A 76 -4.01 -3.00 -4.48
C ASN A 76 -3.25 -2.94 -5.81
N THR A 77 -2.35 -3.92 -6.04
CA THR A 77 -1.63 -4.04 -7.32
C THR A 77 -2.60 -4.30 -8.47
N LEU A 78 -3.53 -5.24 -8.30
CA LEU A 78 -4.52 -5.55 -9.32
C LEU A 78 -5.37 -4.31 -9.67
N VAL A 79 -5.90 -3.61 -8.66
CA VAL A 79 -6.81 -2.45 -8.81
C VAL A 79 -6.11 -1.20 -9.35
N ASN A 80 -4.95 -0.85 -8.79
CA ASN A 80 -4.29 0.43 -9.06
C ASN A 80 -3.21 0.35 -10.13
N GLN A 81 -2.71 -0.85 -10.45
CA GLN A 81 -1.71 -1.04 -11.50
C GLN A 81 -2.32 -1.74 -12.72
N THR A 82 -2.82 -2.97 -12.55
CA THR A 82 -3.22 -3.82 -13.69
C THR A 82 -4.46 -3.29 -14.39
N PHE A 83 -5.51 -2.95 -13.64
CA PHE A 83 -6.70 -2.33 -14.22
C PHE A 83 -6.37 -0.95 -14.83
N GLU A 84 -5.51 -0.17 -14.17
CA GLU A 84 -5.17 1.18 -14.63
C GLU A 84 -4.40 1.19 -15.95
N ASP A 85 -3.45 0.27 -16.14
CA ASP A 85 -2.72 0.08 -17.40
C ASP A 85 -3.66 -0.25 -18.58
N THR A 86 -4.68 -1.07 -18.35
CA THR A 86 -5.70 -1.36 -19.37
C THR A 86 -6.59 -0.14 -19.62
N MET A 87 -7.01 0.56 -18.56
CA MET A 87 -7.84 1.76 -18.67
C MET A 87 -7.11 2.90 -19.39
N LEU A 88 -5.80 3.07 -19.19
CA LEU A 88 -4.98 4.04 -19.92
C LEU A 88 -4.99 3.73 -21.42
N THR A 89 -4.81 2.46 -21.79
CA THR A 89 -4.87 2.03 -23.19
C THR A 89 -6.24 2.33 -23.83
N ILE A 90 -7.33 2.06 -23.11
CA ILE A 90 -8.70 2.38 -23.54
C ILE A 90 -8.89 3.90 -23.72
N ARG A 91 -8.34 4.71 -22.81
CA ARG A 91 -8.39 6.18 -22.90
C ARG A 91 -7.66 6.66 -24.16
N ASN A 92 -6.47 6.13 -24.44
CA ASN A 92 -5.71 6.48 -25.65
C ASN A 92 -6.44 6.08 -26.93
N MET A 93 -7.05 4.89 -26.97
CA MET A 93 -7.91 4.48 -28.09
C MET A 93 -9.10 5.43 -28.29
N ASN A 94 -9.72 5.90 -27.22
CA ASN A 94 -10.82 6.87 -27.31
C ASN A 94 -10.37 8.22 -27.86
N VAL A 95 -9.15 8.68 -27.53
CA VAL A 95 -8.56 9.90 -28.12
C VAL A 95 -8.34 9.69 -29.62
N ALA A 96 -7.69 8.59 -30.02
CA ALA A 96 -7.48 8.26 -31.43
C ALA A 96 -8.80 8.15 -32.22
N ARG A 97 -9.87 7.60 -31.60
CA ARG A 97 -11.21 7.55 -32.22
C ARG A 97 -11.77 8.96 -32.49
N VAL A 98 -11.63 9.88 -31.54
CA VAL A 98 -12.12 11.26 -31.69
C VAL A 98 -11.35 11.99 -32.79
N GLU A 99 -10.03 11.81 -32.85
CA GLU A 99 -9.18 12.36 -33.91
C GLU A 99 -9.57 11.80 -35.29
N PHE A 100 -9.73 10.48 -35.39
CA PHE A 100 -10.23 9.82 -36.60
C PHE A 100 -11.58 10.40 -37.06
N ASP A 101 -12.54 10.55 -36.15
CA ASP A 101 -13.85 11.11 -36.48
C ASP A 101 -13.77 12.58 -36.93
N ALA A 102 -12.84 13.36 -36.36
CA ALA A 102 -12.60 14.74 -36.75
C ALA A 102 -12.01 14.83 -38.16
N TYR A 103 -10.93 14.08 -38.45
CA TYR A 103 -10.28 14.10 -39.76
C TYR A 103 -11.16 13.52 -40.86
N ARG A 104 -11.97 12.49 -40.56
CA ARG A 104 -12.98 11.97 -41.49
C ARG A 104 -13.95 13.06 -41.93
N LYS A 105 -14.50 13.82 -40.97
CA LYS A 105 -15.42 14.93 -41.25
C LYS A 105 -14.74 16.07 -42.02
N GLU A 106 -13.50 16.40 -41.69
CA GLU A 106 -12.71 17.41 -42.40
C GLU A 106 -12.49 17.02 -43.87
N ALA A 107 -12.04 15.79 -44.12
CA ALA A 107 -11.82 15.27 -45.47
C ALA A 107 -13.13 15.23 -46.29
N GLU A 108 -14.24 14.80 -45.68
CA GLU A 108 -15.55 14.82 -46.33
C GLU A 108 -16.04 16.25 -46.66
N SER A 109 -15.84 17.19 -45.74
CA SER A 109 -16.22 18.60 -45.93
C SER A 109 -15.45 19.26 -47.07
N ILE A 110 -14.13 19.07 -47.12
CA ILE A 110 -13.27 19.59 -48.20
C ILE A 110 -13.65 18.94 -49.52
N ARG A 111 -13.93 17.62 -49.54
CA ARG A 111 -14.36 16.89 -50.73
C ARG A 111 -15.72 17.34 -51.27
N VAL A 112 -16.67 17.70 -50.40
CA VAL A 112 -17.96 18.26 -50.82
C VAL A 112 -17.80 19.69 -51.33
N THR A 113 -16.95 20.49 -50.67
CA THR A 113 -16.68 21.88 -51.07
C THR A 113 -15.99 21.94 -52.43
N SER A 114 -14.99 21.09 -52.67
CA SER A 114 -14.28 21.01 -53.95
C SER A 114 -15.17 20.59 -55.11
N LYS A 115 -16.15 19.71 -54.87
CA LYS A 115 -17.15 19.32 -55.87
C LYS A 115 -18.15 20.43 -56.24
N LYS A 116 -18.38 21.40 -55.34
CA LYS A 116 -19.29 22.53 -55.58
C LYS A 116 -18.61 23.71 -56.28
N SER A 117 -17.30 23.86 -56.12
CA SER A 117 -16.50 24.83 -56.87
C SER A 117 -16.17 24.26 -58.26
N ASN A 118 -16.83 24.75 -59.32
CA ASN A 118 -16.55 24.38 -60.72
C ASN A 118 -15.18 24.90 -61.25
N GLN A 119 -14.20 25.14 -60.37
CA GLN A 119 -12.85 25.56 -60.73
C GLN A 119 -11.83 24.57 -60.17
N SER A 120 -11.00 24.03 -61.08
CA SER A 120 -9.84 23.18 -60.78
C SER A 120 -8.73 24.04 -60.18
N ASP A 121 -8.87 24.40 -58.92
CA ASP A 121 -7.89 25.21 -58.20
C ASP A 121 -6.84 24.31 -57.53
N ALA A 122 -5.57 24.43 -57.95
CA ALA A 122 -4.47 23.59 -57.47
C ALA A 122 -4.30 23.65 -55.93
N VAL A 123 -4.71 24.77 -55.32
CA VAL A 123 -4.73 24.96 -53.87
C VAL A 123 -5.78 24.08 -53.19
N ILE A 124 -6.96 23.91 -53.78
CA ILE A 124 -8.04 23.06 -53.25
C ILE A 124 -7.63 21.59 -53.34
N GLN A 125 -7.01 21.19 -54.45
CA GLN A 125 -6.52 19.82 -54.63
C GLN A 125 -5.46 19.47 -53.58
N ARG A 126 -4.47 20.35 -53.36
CA ARG A 126 -3.45 20.15 -52.33
C ARG A 126 -4.05 20.00 -50.92
N ARG A 127 -5.04 20.84 -50.56
CA ARG A 127 -5.73 20.75 -49.27
C ARG A 127 -6.50 19.45 -49.11
N LEU A 128 -7.10 18.94 -50.19
CA LEU A 128 -7.78 17.66 -50.19
C LEU A 128 -6.78 16.51 -49.96
N ASP A 129 -5.64 16.52 -50.65
CA ASP A 129 -4.61 15.48 -50.51
C ASP A 129 -4.03 15.47 -49.08
N GLU A 130 -3.77 16.64 -48.49
CA GLU A 130 -3.33 16.78 -47.10
C GLU A 130 -4.38 16.26 -46.10
N ALA A 131 -5.67 16.57 -46.32
CA ALA A 131 -6.76 16.09 -45.46
C ALA A 131 -6.97 14.57 -45.56
N VAL A 132 -6.86 14.00 -46.76
CA VAL A 132 -6.93 12.54 -46.98
C VAL A 132 -5.77 11.84 -46.30
N THR A 133 -4.56 12.39 -46.38
CA THR A 133 -3.38 11.82 -45.72
C THR A 133 -3.56 11.80 -44.20
N ARG A 134 -4.02 12.90 -43.59
CA ARG A 134 -4.29 12.95 -42.14
C ARG A 134 -5.37 11.97 -41.71
N PHE A 135 -6.43 11.85 -42.51
CA PHE A 135 -7.48 10.87 -42.28
C PHE A 135 -6.92 9.44 -42.27
N GLN A 136 -6.12 9.06 -43.26
CA GLN A 136 -5.50 7.72 -43.34
C GLN A 136 -4.60 7.42 -42.14
N ILE A 137 -3.74 8.37 -41.74
CA ILE A 137 -2.87 8.22 -40.57
C ILE A 137 -3.71 8.03 -39.29
N SER A 138 -4.78 8.81 -39.13
CA SER A 138 -5.67 8.68 -37.97
C SER A 138 -6.46 7.38 -37.95
N GLU A 139 -6.80 6.83 -39.13
CA GLU A 139 -7.47 5.54 -39.28
C GLU A 139 -6.56 4.40 -38.85
N GLU A 140 -5.31 4.37 -39.32
CA GLU A 140 -4.30 3.39 -38.93
C GLU A 140 -4.05 3.43 -37.41
N ASN A 141 -3.80 4.62 -36.85
CA ASN A 141 -3.58 4.78 -35.41
C ASN A 141 -4.79 4.31 -34.58
N PHE A 142 -6.02 4.61 -35.03
CA PHE A 142 -7.23 4.14 -34.34
C PHE A 142 -7.36 2.61 -34.38
N LEU A 143 -7.09 1.98 -35.54
CA LEU A 143 -7.15 0.53 -35.70
C LEU A 143 -6.08 -0.17 -34.85
N ASP A 144 -4.87 0.37 -34.80
CA ASP A 144 -3.78 -0.14 -33.96
C ASP A 144 -4.13 -0.05 -32.47
N MET A 145 -4.65 1.09 -32.02
CA MET A 145 -5.08 1.25 -30.63
C MET A 145 -6.24 0.32 -30.28
N LYS A 146 -7.16 0.06 -31.21
CA LYS A 146 -8.25 -0.90 -31.02
C LYS A 146 -7.69 -2.32 -30.83
N ALA A 147 -6.75 -2.75 -31.68
CA ALA A 147 -6.09 -4.04 -31.53
C ALA A 147 -5.32 -4.15 -30.21
N ALA A 148 -4.64 -3.09 -29.78
CA ALA A 148 -3.94 -3.03 -28.50
C ALA A 148 -4.90 -3.17 -27.30
N VAL A 149 -6.07 -2.51 -27.33
CA VAL A 149 -7.12 -2.65 -26.32
C VAL A 149 -7.61 -4.09 -26.24
N ASP A 150 -7.89 -4.74 -27.38
CA ASP A 150 -8.36 -6.13 -27.41
C ASP A 150 -7.35 -7.09 -26.76
N VAL A 151 -6.05 -6.90 -27.02
CA VAL A 151 -4.98 -7.67 -26.36
C VAL A 151 -4.94 -7.39 -24.86
N LYS A 152 -4.94 -6.12 -24.44
CA LYS A 152 -4.87 -5.72 -23.02
C LYS A 152 -6.06 -6.25 -22.22
N ILE A 153 -7.27 -6.25 -22.77
CA ILE A 153 -8.46 -6.79 -22.09
C ILE A 153 -8.34 -8.31 -21.86
N ARG A 154 -7.81 -9.07 -22.84
CA ARG A 154 -7.57 -10.51 -22.66
C ARG A 154 -6.52 -10.77 -21.59
N LEU A 155 -5.39 -10.06 -21.64
CA LEU A 155 -4.32 -10.18 -20.64
C LEU A 155 -4.80 -9.78 -19.23
N LEU A 156 -5.59 -8.72 -19.12
CA LEU A 156 -6.22 -8.30 -17.87
C LEU A 156 -7.12 -9.40 -17.32
N HIS A 157 -7.94 -10.04 -18.17
CA HIS A 157 -8.81 -11.12 -17.74
C HIS A 157 -8.01 -12.29 -17.16
N GLU A 158 -7.01 -12.77 -17.91
CA GLU A 158 -6.15 -13.87 -17.49
C GLU A 158 -5.39 -13.55 -16.19
N ASN A 159 -4.77 -12.37 -16.11
CA ASN A 159 -4.03 -11.94 -14.94
C ASN A 159 -4.94 -11.82 -13.71
N ARG A 160 -6.11 -11.17 -13.87
CA ARG A 160 -7.10 -11.02 -12.81
C ARG A 160 -7.55 -12.37 -12.27
N VAL A 161 -7.94 -13.30 -13.14
CA VAL A 161 -8.41 -14.63 -12.71
C VAL A 161 -7.31 -15.35 -11.95
N ARG A 162 -6.08 -15.38 -12.48
CA ARG A 162 -4.93 -16.03 -11.85
C ARG A 162 -4.61 -15.45 -10.48
N VAL A 163 -4.48 -14.13 -10.39
CA VAL A 163 -4.15 -13.40 -9.15
C VAL A 163 -5.24 -13.61 -8.11
N MET A 164 -6.52 -13.53 -8.50
CA MET A 164 -7.63 -13.67 -7.56
C MET A 164 -7.82 -15.10 -7.08
N GLN A 165 -7.72 -16.09 -7.94
CA GLN A 165 -7.77 -17.51 -7.52
C GLN A 165 -6.72 -17.80 -6.45
N HIS A 166 -5.50 -17.31 -6.66
CA HIS A 166 -4.42 -17.49 -5.69
C HIS A 166 -4.69 -16.75 -4.36
N ASN A 167 -4.95 -15.45 -4.42
CA ASN A 167 -5.16 -14.63 -3.22
C ASN A 167 -6.39 -15.06 -2.40
N LEU A 168 -7.50 -15.44 -3.05
CA LEU A 168 -8.70 -15.92 -2.37
C LEU A 168 -8.47 -17.27 -1.70
N SER A 169 -7.76 -18.18 -2.37
CA SER A 169 -7.43 -19.49 -1.79
C SER A 169 -6.55 -19.34 -0.55
N LEU A 170 -5.50 -18.53 -0.61
CA LEU A 170 -4.63 -18.32 0.54
C LEU A 170 -5.35 -17.62 1.70
N LEU A 171 -6.18 -16.60 1.41
CA LEU A 171 -6.98 -15.94 2.44
C LEU A 171 -7.90 -16.95 3.15
N ASN A 172 -8.58 -17.80 2.38
CA ASN A 172 -9.46 -18.83 2.94
C ASN A 172 -8.69 -19.84 3.82
N ASN A 173 -7.52 -20.27 3.37
CA ASN A 173 -6.68 -21.21 4.13
C ASN A 173 -6.23 -20.60 5.47
N ALA A 174 -5.81 -19.34 5.47
CA ALA A 174 -5.39 -18.64 6.67
C ALA A 174 -6.55 -18.42 7.64
N MET A 175 -7.71 -17.97 7.14
CA MET A 175 -8.91 -17.78 7.96
C MET A 175 -9.36 -19.10 8.59
N SER A 176 -9.36 -20.19 7.81
CA SER A 176 -9.71 -21.52 8.32
C SER A 176 -8.73 -21.97 9.41
N ALA A 177 -7.42 -21.81 9.19
CA ALA A 177 -6.38 -22.16 10.15
C ALA A 177 -6.47 -21.34 11.45
N TYR A 178 -6.77 -20.05 11.34
CA TYR A 178 -6.99 -19.17 12.48
C TYR A 178 -8.17 -19.64 13.34
N PHE A 179 -9.33 -19.92 12.74
CA PHE A 179 -10.51 -20.35 13.49
C PHE A 179 -10.41 -21.79 14.03
N SER A 180 -9.65 -22.66 13.37
CA SER A 180 -9.38 -24.02 13.88
C SER A 180 -8.26 -24.07 14.91
N GLY A 181 -7.55 -22.96 15.16
CA GLY A 181 -6.39 -22.92 16.05
C GLY A 181 -5.14 -23.65 15.51
N ASP A 182 -5.08 -23.90 14.20
CA ASP A 182 -3.98 -24.62 13.55
C ASP A 182 -2.84 -23.63 13.20
N VAL A 183 -1.90 -23.50 14.13
CA VAL A 183 -0.81 -22.53 14.04
C VAL A 183 0.17 -22.87 12.91
N ASP A 184 0.45 -24.16 12.71
CA ASP A 184 1.39 -24.63 11.68
C ASP A 184 0.85 -24.34 10.27
N LYS A 185 -0.45 -24.59 10.06
CA LYS A 185 -1.12 -24.28 8.79
C LYS A 185 -1.21 -22.78 8.55
N LEU A 186 -1.38 -21.98 9.60
CA LEU A 186 -1.38 -20.52 9.50
C LEU A 186 0.01 -20.00 9.07
N ASP A 187 1.08 -20.50 9.69
CA ASP A 187 2.46 -20.16 9.32
C ASP A 187 2.81 -20.60 7.90
N LEU A 188 2.39 -21.80 7.49
CA LEU A 188 2.59 -22.30 6.14
C LEU A 188 1.88 -21.41 5.11
N THR A 189 0.66 -20.96 5.40
CA THR A 189 -0.09 -20.06 4.52
C THR A 189 0.58 -18.69 4.41
N LEU A 190 1.13 -18.16 5.51
CA LEU A 190 1.87 -16.89 5.50
C LEU A 190 3.13 -16.97 4.63
N ARG A 191 3.87 -18.08 4.71
CA ARG A 191 5.02 -18.33 3.83
C ARG A 191 4.59 -18.38 2.37
N GLN A 192 3.46 -19.00 2.06
CA GLN A 192 2.93 -19.06 0.68
C GLN A 192 2.56 -17.67 0.12
N PHE A 193 2.05 -16.77 0.96
CA PHE A 193 1.83 -15.37 0.58
C PHE A 193 3.15 -14.66 0.25
N ASN A 194 4.19 -14.82 1.08
CA ASN A 194 5.47 -14.13 0.89
C ASN A 194 6.33 -14.71 -0.26
N VAL A 195 6.29 -16.01 -0.51
CA VAL A 195 7.16 -16.69 -1.50
C VAL A 195 6.78 -16.35 -2.95
N LYS A 196 5.53 -15.98 -3.25
CA LYS A 196 5.10 -15.64 -4.63
C LYS A 196 5.01 -14.14 -4.93
N ILE A 197 4.95 -13.27 -3.92
CA ILE A 197 5.08 -11.81 -4.13
C ILE A 197 6.51 -11.47 -4.56
N MET A 198 7.50 -12.34 -4.27
CA MET A 198 8.87 -12.25 -4.76
C MET A 198 9.09 -13.06 -6.05
N SER A 199 8.45 -12.64 -7.15
CA SER A 199 8.90 -12.99 -8.50
C SER A 199 10.02 -12.02 -8.94
N PRO A 200 11.07 -12.45 -9.68
CA PRO A 200 12.45 -11.93 -9.55
C PRO A 200 12.79 -10.51 -10.06
N HIS A 201 11.85 -9.58 -10.25
CA HIS A 201 12.13 -8.34 -10.96
C HIS A 201 11.84 -7.01 -10.26
N THR A 202 11.49 -6.99 -8.97
CA THR A 202 11.34 -5.70 -8.26
C THR A 202 11.95 -5.72 -6.86
N VAL A 203 13.27 -5.87 -6.79
CA VAL A 203 14.04 -5.42 -5.62
C VAL A 203 14.75 -4.13 -5.99
N THR A 204 14.08 -3.00 -5.75
CA THR A 204 14.80 -1.76 -5.43
C THR A 204 14.18 -1.16 -4.17
N SER A 205 14.81 -1.52 -3.06
CA SER A 205 15.07 -0.70 -1.87
C SER A 205 13.96 0.26 -1.43
N ARG A 206 13.16 -0.16 -0.45
CA ARG A 206 12.36 0.74 0.39
C ARG A 206 12.75 0.66 1.87
N TRP A 207 13.98 0.21 2.17
CA TRP A 207 14.52 0.13 3.53
C TRP A 207 16.04 0.28 3.50
N SER A 208 16.56 1.35 2.89
CA SER A 208 17.95 1.78 3.07
C SER A 208 18.12 3.20 2.54
N LYS A 209 18.03 4.17 3.45
CA LYS A 209 18.95 5.32 3.60
C LYS A 209 18.30 6.38 4.48
N LYS A 210 18.80 6.50 5.72
CA LYS A 210 19.52 7.70 6.23
C LYS A 210 19.79 7.51 7.74
N GLN A 211 20.97 7.00 8.05
CA GLN A 211 21.69 7.31 9.29
C GLN A 211 22.91 8.15 8.85
N PRO A 212 23.17 9.33 9.46
CA PRO A 212 24.34 10.12 9.09
C PRO A 212 25.60 9.49 9.70
N ASN A 213 26.53 9.09 8.82
CA ASN A 213 27.84 8.58 9.19
C ASN A 213 28.64 9.67 9.92
N ARG A 214 29.13 9.37 11.12
CA ARG A 214 30.10 10.18 11.85
C ARG A 214 31.24 9.26 12.30
N SER A 215 32.30 9.19 11.50
CA SER A 215 33.60 8.65 11.89
C SER A 215 34.64 8.93 10.83
N ASP A 216 35.41 10.00 11.03
CA ASP A 216 36.81 10.11 10.62
C ASP A 216 37.50 10.76 11.82
N SER A 217 38.25 10.00 12.62
CA SER A 217 39.67 9.64 12.45
C SER A 217 40.57 10.62 13.21
N LEU A 218 41.31 10.05 14.16
CA LEU A 218 42.22 10.65 15.12
C LEU A 218 43.43 11.31 14.45
N ASP A 219 43.91 12.42 15.01
CA ASP A 219 45.34 12.69 15.17
C ASP A 219 45.59 13.74 16.27
N HIS A 220 46.57 13.47 17.13
CA HIS A 220 47.09 14.33 18.20
C HIS A 220 48.56 14.66 17.86
N PRO A 221 49.14 15.79 18.31
CA PRO A 221 49.96 15.70 19.53
C PRO A 221 50.04 16.97 20.43
N SER A 222 50.41 16.68 21.69
CA SER A 222 51.00 17.41 22.84
C SER A 222 51.65 18.80 22.59
N GLN A 223 51.71 19.80 23.48
CA GLN A 223 52.06 19.91 24.92
C GLN A 223 51.59 21.31 25.52
N PRO A 224 52.07 21.86 26.68
CA PRO A 224 51.63 21.57 28.06
C PRO A 224 51.41 22.82 29.01
N ILE A 225 50.94 22.54 30.24
CA ILE A 225 51.06 23.32 31.53
C ILE A 225 50.34 24.68 31.68
N SER A 226 49.40 24.76 32.64
CA SER A 226 49.46 25.65 33.84
C SER A 226 48.12 25.68 34.62
N ALA A 227 48.14 25.26 35.89
CA ALA A 227 47.24 25.73 36.96
C ALA A 227 47.99 26.90 37.68
N PRO A 228 47.38 27.80 38.51
CA PRO A 228 46.43 27.44 39.58
C PRO A 228 45.44 28.54 40.07
N LYS A 229 44.66 28.16 41.10
CA LYS A 229 44.12 28.92 42.27
C LYS A 229 42.61 29.21 42.34
N SER A 230 41.97 28.56 43.32
CA SER A 230 40.86 29.11 44.13
C SER A 230 41.40 30.15 45.13
N PRO A 231 40.56 31.05 45.69
CA PRO A 231 40.02 30.78 47.04
C PRO A 231 38.59 31.35 47.32
N ALA A 232 37.84 30.66 48.20
CA ALA A 232 37.29 31.12 49.50
C ALA A 232 35.95 31.90 49.47
N LYS A 233 34.85 31.32 50.01
CA LYS A 233 34.34 31.36 51.41
C LYS A 233 33.63 32.66 51.80
N ASN A 234 32.33 32.55 52.13
CA ASN A 234 31.68 32.94 53.40
C ASN A 234 30.14 32.85 53.20
N ALA A 235 29.42 32.04 53.99
CA ALA A 235 28.81 32.38 55.30
C ALA A 235 27.70 33.45 55.11
N ASP A 236 26.47 33.33 55.60
CA ASP A 236 26.02 32.75 56.86
C ASP A 236 24.47 32.64 56.89
N LEU A 237 23.97 31.67 57.66
CA LEU A 237 22.88 31.72 58.68
C LEU A 237 21.61 32.57 58.37
N SER A 238 20.38 32.08 58.47
CA SER A 238 19.71 31.57 59.68
C SER A 238 18.19 31.56 59.47
N GLY A 239 17.44 30.82 60.32
CA GLY A 239 16.05 31.14 60.66
C GLY A 239 15.02 30.11 60.16
N ILE A 240 14.79 28.98 60.84
CA ILE A 240 13.95 28.79 62.04
C ILE A 240 12.45 28.61 61.73
N SER A 241 11.92 27.52 62.30
CA SER A 241 10.56 27.32 62.84
C SER A 241 9.44 26.96 61.86
N ASN A 242 8.94 25.71 61.85
CA ASN A 242 8.00 25.05 62.78
C ASN A 242 6.52 25.23 62.37
N GLY A 243 5.75 24.14 62.39
CA GLY A 243 4.30 24.22 62.63
C GLY A 243 3.36 23.50 61.66
N SER A 244 3.23 22.19 61.83
CA SER A 244 2.00 21.43 62.16
C SER A 244 0.63 21.71 61.49
N ARG A 245 -0.06 20.57 61.24
CA ARG A 245 -1.53 20.28 61.18
C ARG A 245 -2.27 20.69 59.89
N SER A 246 -2.92 19.80 59.13
CA SER A 246 -3.99 18.80 59.42
C SER A 246 -5.36 19.43 59.70
N THR A 247 -6.33 19.25 58.78
CA THR A 247 -7.77 18.88 58.92
C THR A 247 -8.48 19.15 57.57
N LEU A 248 -9.08 18.17 56.89
CA LEU A 248 -10.50 17.74 57.01
C LEU A 248 -11.51 18.88 56.82
N HIS A 249 -12.13 18.96 55.63
CA HIS A 249 -13.54 18.67 55.39
C HIS A 249 -13.84 18.56 53.89
#